data_AF-A0A1G2ZZA6-F1
#
_entry.id   AF-A0A1G2ZZA6-F1
#
_cell.length_a   1.000
_cell.length_b   1.000
_cell.length_c   1.000
_cell.angle_alpha   90.00
_cell.angle_beta   90.00
_cell.angle_gamma   90.00
#
_symmetry.space_group_name_H-M   'P 1'
#
loop_
_entity.id
_entity.type
_entity.pdbx_description
1 polymer ?
#
loop_
_entity_poly.entity_id
_entity_poly.type
_entity_poly.pdbx_seq_one_letter_code
_entity_poly.pdbx_strand_id
1 'polypeptide(L)'
;MVGLMADPNLPVATIERADDDYFIRSSSPIRVNDAATTDKLLVNGDRIGLSPRCGMKFNIPNPASTTAILSLSSARMGRADVRRIILMDRDILIGSNAGSHILVESPEETIALFVQNGRLLCKARQGILVDDKPVGEMAGLPVEKQIRIGRLSLVLTEMKE
;
A
#
# COMPACT_ATOMS: atom_id res chain seq x y z
N MET A 1 0.52 -1.95 -13.88
CA MET A 1 0.56 -0.47 -13.78
C MET A 1 -0.64 0.02 -12.96
N VAL A 2 -0.53 1.08 -12.14
CA VAL A 2 -1.68 1.64 -11.41
C VAL A 2 -2.25 2.83 -12.17
N GLY A 3 -3.50 2.71 -12.65
CA GLY A 3 -4.19 3.77 -13.37
C GLY A 3 -4.88 4.76 -12.42
N LEU A 4 -4.57 6.04 -12.57
CA LEU A 4 -5.29 7.14 -11.92
C LEU A 4 -6.22 7.83 -12.93
N MET A 5 -7.39 8.25 -12.47
CA MET A 5 -8.26 9.15 -13.22
C MET A 5 -7.64 10.55 -13.23
N ALA A 6 -7.19 10.99 -14.40
CA ALA A 6 -6.47 12.24 -14.57
C ALA A 6 -6.69 12.81 -15.99
N ASP A 7 -6.28 14.06 -16.19
CA ASP A 7 -6.28 14.66 -17.53
C ASP A 7 -5.33 13.88 -18.46
N PRO A 8 -5.67 13.68 -19.74
CA PRO A 8 -4.93 12.80 -20.64
C PRO A 8 -3.49 13.24 -20.93
N ASN A 9 -3.19 14.52 -20.68
CA ASN A 9 -1.87 15.11 -20.95
C ASN A 9 -1.00 15.22 -19.69
N LEU A 10 -1.39 14.59 -18.58
CA LEU A 10 -0.56 14.59 -17.38
C LEU A 10 0.72 13.77 -17.60
N PRO A 11 1.84 14.21 -16.99
CA PRO A 11 3.07 13.44 -17.01
C PRO A 11 2.86 12.08 -16.34
N VAL A 12 3.47 11.05 -16.92
CA VAL A 12 3.58 9.74 -16.27
C VAL A 12 4.75 9.81 -15.28
N ALA A 13 4.48 9.42 -14.04
CA ALA A 13 5.50 9.26 -13.02
C ALA A 13 5.61 7.79 -12.60
N THR A 14 6.84 7.35 -12.34
CA THR A 14 7.17 6.03 -11.83
C THR A 14 7.76 6.19 -10.44
N ILE A 15 7.23 5.43 -9.48
CA ILE A 15 7.89 5.25 -8.19
C ILE A 15 8.61 3.92 -8.25
N GLU A 16 9.92 3.97 -8.05
CA GLU A 16 10.79 2.81 -8.04
C GLU A 16 11.48 2.71 -6.68
N ARG A 17 11.86 1.49 -6.32
CA ARG A 17 12.65 1.21 -5.13
C ARG A 17 14.05 0.78 -5.55
N ALA A 18 15.07 1.44 -5.00
CA ALA A 18 16.48 1.16 -5.25
C ALA A 18 17.25 1.26 -3.92
N ASP A 19 18.03 0.24 -3.58
CA ASP A 19 18.86 0.19 -2.35
C ASP A 19 18.11 0.58 -1.06
N ASP A 20 16.88 0.07 -0.91
CA ASP A 20 15.96 0.36 0.20
C ASP A 20 15.29 1.74 0.24
N ASP A 21 15.61 2.60 -0.72
CA ASP A 21 15.04 3.92 -0.89
C ASP A 21 14.00 3.96 -2.01
N TYR A 22 13.08 4.94 -1.93
CA TYR A 22 12.08 5.19 -2.97
C TYR A 22 12.43 6.43 -3.78
N PHE A 23 12.42 6.32 -5.10
CA PHE A 23 12.58 7.44 -6.01
C PHE A 23 11.32 7.65 -6.81
N ILE A 24 10.93 8.91 -7.01
CA ILE A 24 9.95 9.27 -8.02
C ILE A 24 10.66 9.81 -9.25
N ARG A 25 10.32 9.28 -10.43
CA ARG A 25 10.86 9.68 -11.72
C ARG A 25 9.76 10.02 -12.70
N SER A 26 10.00 11.00 -13.56
CA SER A 26 9.08 11.41 -14.62
C SER A 26 9.86 12.01 -15.78
N SER A 27 9.38 11.82 -17.01
CA SER A 27 9.97 12.43 -18.21
C SER A 27 9.70 13.93 -18.32
N SER A 28 8.70 14.43 -17.60
CA SER A 28 8.30 15.83 -17.55
C SER A 28 8.15 16.28 -16.08
N PRO A 29 8.38 17.57 -15.75
CA PRO A 29 8.33 18.03 -14.38
C PRO A 29 6.99 17.76 -13.68
N ILE A 30 7.06 17.16 -12.50
CA ILE A 30 5.96 16.99 -11.54
C ILE A 30 6.26 17.82 -10.29
N ARG A 31 5.29 17.96 -9.37
CA ARG A 31 5.53 18.63 -8.09
C ARG A 31 5.75 17.64 -6.97
N VAL A 32 6.77 17.89 -6.15
CA VAL A 32 6.93 17.28 -4.83
C VAL A 32 7.17 18.37 -3.81
N ASN A 33 6.29 18.48 -2.80
CA ASN A 33 6.28 19.58 -1.82
C ASN A 33 6.34 20.97 -2.49
N ASP A 34 5.50 21.18 -3.51
CA ASP A 34 5.40 22.40 -4.31
C ASP A 34 6.64 22.76 -5.17
N ALA A 35 7.73 22.00 -5.07
CA ALA A 35 8.90 22.13 -5.94
C ALA A 35 8.76 21.26 -7.20
N ALA A 36 9.11 21.82 -8.36
CA ALA A 36 9.13 21.08 -9.62
C ALA A 36 10.35 20.16 -9.68
N THR A 37 10.17 18.88 -10.05
CA THR A 37 11.24 17.90 -10.22
C THR A 37 10.89 16.83 -11.25
N THR A 38 11.90 16.19 -11.81
CA THR A 38 11.81 14.98 -12.65
C THR A 38 12.41 13.74 -12.00
N ASP A 39 13.21 13.92 -10.94
CA ASP A 39 13.82 12.84 -10.14
C ASP A 39 13.95 13.34 -8.69
N LYS A 40 13.45 12.55 -7.74
CA LYS A 40 13.62 12.86 -6.31
C LYS A 40 13.57 11.59 -5.47
N LEU A 41 14.52 11.48 -4.53
CA LEU A 41 14.43 10.61 -3.36
C LEU A 41 13.21 11.03 -2.52
N LEU A 42 12.24 10.14 -2.40
CA LEU A 42 11.04 10.32 -1.59
C LEU A 42 11.35 10.07 -0.13
N VAL A 43 10.89 10.98 0.73
CA VAL A 43 10.97 10.83 2.19
C VAL A 43 9.58 10.86 2.81
N ASN A 44 9.46 10.27 4.00
CA ASN A 44 8.18 10.19 4.70
C ASN A 44 7.53 11.59 4.85
N GLY A 45 6.30 11.73 4.34
CA GLY A 45 5.52 12.96 4.40
C GLY A 45 5.47 13.73 3.08
N ASP A 46 6.29 13.38 2.09
CA ASP A 46 6.33 14.05 0.79
C ASP A 46 4.95 14.08 0.12
N ARG A 47 4.58 15.26 -0.42
CA ARG A 47 3.35 15.48 -1.18
C ARG A 47 3.66 15.49 -2.66
N ILE A 48 3.17 14.49 -3.38
CA ILE A 48 3.35 14.32 -4.82
C ILE A 48 2.13 14.90 -5.54
N GLY A 49 2.36 15.73 -6.55
CA GLY A 49 1.32 16.32 -7.38
C GLY A 49 1.64 16.18 -8.87
N LEU A 50 0.80 15.44 -9.59
CA LEU A 50 0.82 15.39 -11.06
C LEU A 50 -0.02 16.54 -11.65
N SER A 51 -1.05 16.97 -10.93
CA SER A 51 -1.87 18.15 -11.22
C SER A 51 -2.58 18.64 -9.95
N PRO A 52 -3.26 19.80 -9.96
CA PRO A 52 -4.06 20.25 -8.81
C PRO A 52 -5.14 19.25 -8.36
N ARG A 53 -5.60 18.38 -9.27
CA ARG A 53 -6.63 17.35 -9.01
C ARG A 53 -6.06 15.94 -8.92
N CYS A 54 -4.76 15.77 -9.05
CA CYS A 54 -4.10 14.47 -9.01
C CYS A 54 -2.89 14.55 -8.07
N GLY A 55 -3.19 14.41 -6.77
CA GLY A 55 -2.22 14.50 -5.69
C GLY A 55 -2.29 13.29 -4.76
N MET A 56 -1.13 12.98 -4.18
CA MET A 56 -0.91 11.88 -3.25
C MET A 56 0.11 12.27 -2.17
N LYS A 57 0.07 11.59 -1.04
CA LYS A 57 1.05 11.73 0.04
C LYS A 57 1.81 10.42 0.22
N PHE A 58 3.14 10.49 0.20
CA PHE A 58 4.03 9.36 0.46
C PHE A 58 4.33 9.26 1.95
N ASN A 59 4.21 8.06 2.51
CA ASN A 59 4.44 7.80 3.92
C ASN A 59 5.17 6.48 4.14
N ILE A 60 6.05 6.45 5.13
CA ILE A 60 6.69 5.24 5.66
C ILE A 60 6.29 5.14 7.13
N PRO A 61 5.20 4.42 7.47
CA PRO A 61 4.68 4.35 8.84
C PRO A 61 5.66 3.69 9.80
N ASN A 62 6.32 2.62 9.35
CA ASN A 62 7.32 1.90 10.13
C ASN A 62 8.68 1.93 9.41
N PRO A 63 9.65 2.73 9.89
CA PRO A 63 10.99 2.80 9.31
C PRO A 63 11.72 1.45 9.23
N ALA A 64 11.39 0.48 10.08
CA ALA A 64 12.03 -0.85 10.10
C ALA A 64 11.53 -1.80 8.98
N SER A 65 10.35 -1.53 8.42
CA SER A 65 9.72 -2.34 7.35
C SER A 65 10.07 -1.82 5.96
N THR A 66 10.29 -0.50 5.83
CA THR A 66 10.39 0.24 4.56
C THR A 66 9.21 0.06 3.58
N THR A 67 8.16 -0.68 3.96
CA THR A 67 6.88 -0.65 3.27
C THR A 67 6.31 0.76 3.31
N ALA A 68 6.01 1.30 2.13
CA ALA A 68 5.50 2.65 1.97
C ALA A 68 4.00 2.67 1.64
N ILE A 69 3.37 3.81 1.86
CA ILE A 69 1.97 4.07 1.55
C ILE A 69 1.87 5.33 0.70
N LEU A 70 1.11 5.24 -0.37
CA LEU A 70 0.58 6.41 -1.08
C LEU A 70 -0.87 6.63 -0.67
N SER A 71 -1.13 7.71 0.05
CA SER A 71 -2.49 8.16 0.35
C SER A 71 -2.99 9.07 -0.77
N LEU A 72 -4.09 8.69 -1.42
CA LEU A 72 -4.69 9.46 -2.51
C LEU A 72 -5.44 10.66 -1.93
N SER A 73 -4.82 11.84 -1.97
CA SER A 73 -5.38 13.06 -1.36
C SER A 73 -6.36 13.78 -2.28
N SER A 74 -6.04 13.86 -3.57
CA SER A 74 -6.96 14.35 -4.60
C SER A 74 -7.05 13.43 -5.82
N ALA A 75 -6.09 12.51 -5.99
CA ALA A 75 -6.14 11.47 -7.01
C ALA A 75 -7.33 10.52 -6.81
N ARG A 76 -7.85 9.97 -7.90
CA ARG A 76 -8.92 8.96 -7.89
C ARG A 76 -8.52 7.79 -8.77
N MET A 77 -9.00 6.60 -8.43
CA MET A 77 -8.87 5.40 -9.27
C MET A 77 -10.21 5.07 -9.93
N GLY A 78 -10.17 4.20 -10.95
CA GLY A 78 -11.38 3.60 -11.56
C GLY A 78 -12.36 3.06 -10.52
N ARG A 79 -11.82 2.49 -9.44
CA ARG A 79 -12.55 2.09 -8.24
C ARG A 79 -12.51 3.21 -7.20
N ALA A 80 -13.66 3.80 -6.93
CA ALA A 80 -13.78 5.01 -6.10
C ALA A 80 -13.49 4.79 -4.59
N ASP A 81 -13.42 3.54 -4.14
CA ASP A 81 -13.20 3.16 -2.75
C ASP A 81 -11.71 3.01 -2.39
N VAL A 82 -10.81 2.98 -3.37
CA VAL A 82 -9.37 2.93 -3.12
C VAL A 82 -8.87 4.29 -2.66
N ARG A 83 -8.39 4.37 -1.42
CA ARG A 83 -7.85 5.60 -0.81
C ARG A 83 -6.34 5.54 -0.55
N ARG A 84 -5.77 4.35 -0.54
CA ARG A 84 -4.37 4.09 -0.25
C ARG A 84 -3.83 2.99 -1.13
N ILE A 85 -2.59 3.14 -1.55
CA ILE A 85 -1.80 2.11 -2.22
C ILE A 85 -0.65 1.77 -1.28
N ILE A 86 -0.38 0.48 -1.08
CA ILE A 86 0.75 0.01 -0.27
C ILE A 86 1.83 -0.48 -1.22
N LEU A 87 3.02 0.11 -1.13
CA LEU A 87 4.22 -0.35 -1.81
C LEU A 87 4.92 -1.30 -0.83
N MET A 88 4.55 -2.57 -0.90
CA MET A 88 5.04 -3.60 0.02
C MET A 88 6.53 -3.86 -0.20
N ASP A 89 7.31 -3.86 0.88
CA ASP A 89 8.69 -4.36 0.89
C ASP A 89 8.76 -5.68 1.66
N ARG A 90 8.91 -5.63 2.99
CA ARG A 90 9.00 -6.83 3.84
C ARG A 90 7.64 -7.33 4.29
N ASP A 91 6.88 -6.46 4.94
CA ASP A 91 5.63 -6.80 5.60
C ASP A 91 4.60 -5.66 5.56
N ILE A 92 3.32 -6.03 5.69
CA ILE A 92 2.21 -5.13 5.89
C ILE A 92 1.66 -5.38 7.29
N LEU A 93 1.98 -4.44 8.18
CA LEU A 93 1.41 -4.37 9.52
C LEU A 93 -0.02 -3.80 9.51
N ILE A 94 -0.93 -4.50 10.17
CA ILE A 94 -2.33 -4.11 10.37
C ILE A 94 -2.56 -4.01 11.87
N GLY A 95 -2.94 -2.84 12.36
CA GLY A 95 -2.92 -2.54 13.79
C GLY A 95 -3.57 -1.20 14.13
N SER A 96 -3.70 -0.90 15.43
CA SER A 96 -4.17 0.42 15.91
C SER A 96 -3.03 1.42 16.14
N ASN A 97 -1.78 0.94 16.11
CA ASN A 97 -0.59 1.78 16.32
C ASN A 97 -0.27 2.62 15.08
N ALA A 98 0.29 3.81 15.28
CA ALA A 98 0.72 4.73 14.21
C ALA A 98 1.78 4.13 13.25
N GLY A 99 2.52 3.11 13.70
CA GLY A 99 3.44 2.33 12.85
C GLY A 99 2.77 1.28 11.97
N SER A 100 1.45 1.12 12.04
CA SER A 100 0.71 0.16 11.21
C SER A 100 0.46 0.75 9.83
N HIS A 101 0.56 -0.08 8.80
CA HIS A 101 0.29 0.34 7.43
C HIS A 101 -1.22 0.44 7.16
N ILE A 102 -1.98 -0.50 7.72
CA ILE A 102 -3.44 -0.47 7.72
C ILE A 102 -3.90 -0.23 9.16
N LEU A 103 -4.44 0.97 9.40
CA LEU A 103 -5.01 1.34 10.69
C LEU A 103 -6.40 0.72 10.85
N VAL A 104 -6.62 0.06 12.00
CA VAL A 104 -7.91 -0.49 12.44
C VAL A 104 -8.10 -0.15 13.92
N GLU A 105 -9.32 0.17 14.34
CA GLU A 105 -9.58 0.73 15.68
C GLU A 105 -9.46 -0.29 16.82
N SER A 106 -9.68 -1.58 16.56
CA SER A 106 -9.75 -2.61 17.61
C SER A 106 -9.14 -3.97 17.24
N PRO A 107 -7.92 -4.04 16.70
CA PRO A 107 -7.22 -5.31 16.66
C PRO A 107 -6.77 -5.64 18.09
N GLU A 108 -7.04 -6.84 18.58
CA GLU A 108 -6.52 -7.23 19.90
C GLU A 108 -4.98 -7.26 19.88
N GLU A 109 -4.38 -7.55 18.72
CA GLU A 109 -2.93 -7.52 18.47
C GLU A 109 -2.60 -7.14 17.02
N THR A 110 -1.36 -6.71 16.76
CA THR A 110 -0.91 -6.37 15.40
C THR A 110 -0.80 -7.63 14.53
N ILE A 111 -1.43 -7.58 13.36
CA ILE A 111 -1.37 -8.63 12.34
C ILE A 111 -0.27 -8.25 11.33
N ALA A 112 0.54 -9.22 10.90
CA ALA A 112 1.56 -9.01 9.87
C ALA A 112 1.28 -9.87 8.64
N LEU A 113 1.18 -9.24 7.47
CA LEU A 113 1.16 -9.94 6.19
C LEU A 113 2.56 -9.87 5.57
N PHE A 114 3.09 -10.97 5.06
CA PHE A 114 4.44 -11.01 4.49
C PHE A 114 4.50 -12.01 3.33
N VAL A 115 5.40 -11.79 2.37
CA VAL A 115 5.57 -12.73 1.24
C VAL A 115 6.65 -13.74 1.61
N GLN A 116 6.33 -15.02 1.46
CA GLN A 116 7.30 -16.12 1.59
C GLN A 116 7.05 -17.14 0.48
N ASN A 117 8.09 -17.53 -0.25
CA ASN A 117 8.01 -18.51 -1.35
C ASN A 117 6.90 -18.15 -2.37
N GLY A 118 6.81 -16.87 -2.74
CA GLY A 118 5.82 -16.35 -3.70
C GLY A 118 4.36 -16.32 -3.20
N ARG A 119 4.13 -16.58 -1.92
CA ARG A 119 2.79 -16.60 -1.31
C ARG A 119 2.69 -15.51 -0.24
N LEU A 120 1.54 -14.85 -0.16
CA LEU A 120 1.25 -13.94 0.96
C LEU A 120 0.82 -14.79 2.16
N LEU A 121 1.58 -14.71 3.25
CA LEU A 121 1.28 -15.37 4.52
C LEU A 121 0.78 -14.34 5.53
N CYS A 122 0.21 -14.83 6.62
CA CYS A 122 -0.25 -14.00 7.73
C CYS A 122 0.26 -14.55 9.06
N LYS A 123 0.84 -13.67 9.87
CA LYS A 123 1.16 -13.93 11.28
C LYS A 123 0.21 -13.12 12.14
N ALA A 124 -0.56 -13.82 12.96
CA ALA A 124 -1.50 -13.26 13.93
C ALA A 124 -1.59 -14.21 15.12
N ARG A 125 -1.95 -13.71 16.30
CA ARG A 125 -2.23 -14.57 17.46
C ARG A 125 -3.59 -15.26 17.34
N GLN A 126 -4.55 -14.61 16.70
CA GLN A 126 -5.85 -15.22 16.40
C GLN A 126 -5.71 -16.23 15.27
N GLY A 127 -6.49 -17.31 15.34
CA GLY A 127 -6.60 -18.26 14.24
C GLY A 127 -7.07 -17.60 12.95
N ILE A 128 -6.53 -18.07 11.83
CA ILE A 128 -6.89 -17.62 10.49
C ILE A 128 -7.97 -18.56 9.96
N LEU A 129 -9.08 -17.99 9.49
CA LEU A 129 -10.15 -18.71 8.81
C LEU A 129 -10.18 -18.34 7.33
N VAL A 130 -10.33 -19.35 6.47
CA VAL A 130 -10.61 -19.21 5.03
C VAL A 130 -11.95 -19.87 4.75
N ASP A 131 -12.93 -19.10 4.27
CA ASP A 131 -14.32 -19.54 4.10
C ASP A 131 -14.83 -20.29 5.36
N ASP A 132 -14.62 -19.66 6.53
CA ASP A 132 -14.94 -20.15 7.87
C ASP A 132 -14.24 -21.45 8.32
N LYS A 133 -13.22 -21.91 7.58
CA LYS A 133 -12.41 -23.08 7.95
C LYS A 133 -11.03 -22.67 8.47
N PRO A 134 -10.55 -23.24 9.58
CA PRO A 134 -9.23 -22.93 10.11
C PRO A 134 -8.13 -23.38 9.14
N VAL A 135 -7.12 -22.53 8.98
CA VAL A 135 -5.91 -22.83 8.22
C VAL A 135 -4.68 -22.66 9.10
N GLY A 136 -3.60 -23.39 8.81
CA GLY A 136 -2.35 -23.25 9.53
C GLY A 136 -1.66 -21.91 9.26
N GLU A 137 -0.84 -21.43 10.18
CA GLU A 137 -0.13 -20.15 10.08
C GLU A 137 0.84 -20.07 8.89
N MET A 138 1.34 -21.23 8.44
CA MET A 138 2.23 -21.33 7.28
C MET A 138 1.46 -21.48 5.95
N ALA A 139 0.13 -21.49 5.99
CA ALA A 139 -0.68 -21.52 4.78
C ALA A 139 -0.64 -20.16 4.10
N GLY A 140 -0.33 -20.15 2.79
CA GLY A 140 -0.51 -18.96 1.98
C GLY A 140 -1.98 -18.58 1.92
N LEU A 141 -2.27 -17.29 2.06
CA LEU A 141 -3.60 -16.73 1.94
C LEU A 141 -4.10 -16.87 0.49
N PRO A 142 -5.27 -17.47 0.26
CA PRO A 142 -5.79 -17.67 -1.08
C PRO A 142 -6.43 -16.40 -1.65
N VAL A 143 -6.37 -16.26 -2.97
CA VAL A 143 -7.13 -15.24 -3.72
C VAL A 143 -8.60 -15.64 -3.84
N GLU A 144 -9.47 -14.64 -3.98
CA GLU A 144 -10.90 -14.73 -4.22
C GLU A 144 -11.69 -15.50 -3.14
N LYS A 145 -11.13 -15.60 -1.92
CA LYS A 145 -11.76 -16.23 -0.77
C LYS A 145 -11.88 -15.26 0.40
N GLN A 146 -12.89 -15.48 1.24
CA GLN A 146 -13.01 -14.70 2.46
C GLN A 146 -11.98 -15.18 3.47
N ILE A 147 -11.15 -14.25 3.95
CA ILE A 147 -10.16 -14.47 5.00
C ILE A 147 -10.60 -13.70 6.23
N ARG A 148 -10.68 -14.39 7.37
CA ARG A 148 -10.99 -13.78 8.67
C ARG A 148 -9.88 -14.02 9.68
N ILE A 149 -9.52 -12.97 10.40
CA ILE A 149 -8.50 -12.98 11.45
C ILE A 149 -9.08 -12.21 12.64
N GLY A 150 -9.63 -12.91 13.62
CA GLY A 150 -10.44 -12.29 14.67
C GLY A 150 -11.63 -11.51 14.09
N ARG A 151 -11.61 -10.18 14.27
CA ARG A 151 -12.63 -9.26 13.73
C ARG A 151 -12.30 -8.68 12.35
N LEU A 152 -11.07 -8.89 11.86
CA LEU A 152 -10.68 -8.47 10.51
C LEU A 152 -11.29 -9.44 9.49
N SER A 153 -11.89 -8.92 8.44
CA SER A 153 -12.30 -9.67 7.25
C SER A 153 -11.69 -9.00 6.03
N LEU A 154 -11.08 -9.80 5.16
CA LEU A 154 -10.48 -9.34 3.91
C LEU A 154 -10.66 -10.37 2.80
N VAL A 155 -10.50 -9.93 1.56
CA VAL A 155 -10.40 -10.78 0.38
C VAL A 155 -9.18 -10.33 -0.40
N LEU A 156 -8.36 -11.29 -0.82
CA LEU A 156 -7.26 -11.01 -1.75
C LEU A 156 -7.79 -11.14 -3.16
N THR A 157 -7.50 -10.16 -4.01
CA THR A 157 -7.89 -10.19 -5.42
C THR A 157 -6.71 -9.76 -6.27
N GLU A 158 -6.64 -10.30 -7.47
CA GLU A 158 -5.70 -9.83 -8.48
C GLU A 158 -6.26 -8.60 -9.17
N MET A 159 -5.42 -7.58 -9.29
CA MET A 159 -5.75 -6.44 -10.13
C MET A 159 -5.59 -6.88 -11.59
N LYS A 160 -6.71 -7.22 -12.23
CA LYS A 160 -6.76 -7.46 -13.67
C LYS A 160 -6.53 -6.13 -14.39
N GLU A 161 -5.50 -6.07 -15.22
CA GLU A 161 -5.21 -4.94 -16.12
C GLU A 161 -6.25 -4.81 -17.24
#